data_AF-A0A3C0AHC0-F1
#
_entry.id   AF-A0A3C0AHC0-F1
#
_cell.length_a   1.000
_cell.length_b   1.000
_cell.length_c   1.000
_cell.angle_alpha   90.00
_cell.angle_beta   90.00
_cell.angle_gamma   90.00
#
_symmetry.space_group_name_H-M   'P 1'
#
loop_
_entity.id
_entity.type
_entity.pdbx_description
1 polymer ?
#
loop_
_entity_poly.entity_id
_entity_poly.type
_entity_poly.pdbx_seq_one_letter_code
_entity_poly.pdbx_strand_id
1 'polypeptide(L)'
;MAQSTLPEQSEKYVQKLSLLRKNLSSVIRGKSESIDMMMVALLSNGSVLMEDVPGTGKTTLAKALARSLDVPFNRVQFTPDLLPTDILGSSIYNPVDGTFHFREGPIFCNILLADEINRASPRTQSALLEAMSEAQATIEGVRYLLPSPFFVLATQNPVDFHGTYPLPEAQLD
;
A
#
# COMPACT_ATOMS: atom_id res chain seq x y z
N MET A 1 -6.17 42.10 12.98
CA MET A 1 -5.65 40.73 13.11
C MET A 1 -6.84 39.80 13.27
N ALA A 2 -7.34 39.24 12.17
CA ALA A 2 -8.44 38.29 12.24
C ALA A 2 -7.84 36.91 12.53
N GLN A 3 -8.08 36.39 13.74
CA GLN A 3 -7.88 34.98 14.03
C GLN A 3 -8.91 34.21 13.19
N SER A 4 -8.44 33.53 12.15
CA SER A 4 -9.24 32.59 11.37
C SER A 4 -9.49 31.38 12.26
N THR A 5 -10.60 31.37 12.99
CA THR A 5 -11.06 30.21 13.73
C THR A 5 -11.49 29.14 12.72
N LEU A 6 -10.62 28.14 12.58
CA LEU A 6 -10.90 26.88 11.92
C LEU A 6 -12.19 26.28 12.55
N PRO A 7 -13.21 25.88 11.78
CA PRO A 7 -14.46 25.34 12.33
C PRO A 7 -14.20 24.17 13.28
N GLU A 8 -14.96 24.00 14.36
CA GLU A 8 -14.73 23.01 15.45
C GLU A 8 -14.39 21.58 14.96
N GLN A 9 -14.96 21.15 13.83
CA GLN A 9 -14.64 19.88 13.18
C GLN A 9 -13.19 19.80 12.68
N SER A 10 -12.66 20.89 12.13
CA SER A 10 -11.28 20.96 11.65
C SER A 10 -10.26 20.92 12.79
N GLU A 11 -10.57 21.48 13.97
CA GLU A 11 -9.71 21.33 15.16
C GLU A 11 -9.61 19.86 15.59
N LYS A 12 -10.73 19.14 15.58
CA LYS A 12 -10.76 17.69 15.88
C LYS A 12 -9.92 16.88 14.88
N TYR A 13 -9.98 17.20 13.59
CA TYR A 13 -9.15 16.52 12.58
C TYR A 13 -7.67 16.83 12.75
N VAL A 14 -7.32 18.09 13.00
CA VAL A 14 -5.92 18.49 13.28
C VAL A 14 -5.37 17.76 14.51
N GLN A 15 -6.15 17.61 15.57
CA GLN A 15 -5.75 16.85 16.75
C GLN A 15 -5.52 15.37 16.44
N LYS A 16 -6.42 14.72 15.69
CA LYS A 16 -6.25 13.32 15.27
C LYS A 16 -5.02 13.12 14.39
N LEU A 17 -4.77 14.03 13.44
CA LEU A 17 -3.59 13.98 12.57
C LEU A 17 -2.31 14.21 13.37
N SER A 18 -2.32 15.13 14.33
CA SER A 18 -1.19 15.35 15.24
C SER A 18 -0.88 14.09 16.05
N LEU A 19 -1.91 13.40 16.56
CA LEU A 19 -1.76 12.15 17.29
C LEU A 19 -1.19 11.03 16.40
N LEU A 20 -1.71 10.90 15.17
CA LEU A 20 -1.19 9.94 14.19
C LEU A 20 0.29 10.20 13.90
N ARG A 21 0.64 11.45 13.59
CA ARG A 21 2.03 11.87 13.34
C ARG A 21 2.94 11.53 14.53
N LYS A 22 2.49 11.81 15.76
CA LYS A 22 3.23 11.50 16.99
C LYS A 22 3.47 10.00 17.15
N ASN A 23 2.45 9.17 16.89
CA ASN A 23 2.58 7.72 16.95
C ASN A 23 3.60 7.19 15.92
N LEU A 24 3.52 7.67 14.68
CA LEU A 24 4.46 7.31 13.62
C LEU A 24 5.90 7.78 13.93
N SER A 25 6.04 8.96 14.52
CA SER A 25 7.35 9.52 14.91
C SER A 25 7.98 8.78 16.09
N SER A 26 7.19 8.07 16.90
CA SER A 26 7.70 7.26 18.01
C SER A 26 8.39 5.97 17.54
N VAL A 27 8.06 5.48 16.35
CA VAL A 27 8.58 4.21 15.82
C VAL A 27 9.76 4.37 14.86
N ILE A 28 9.97 5.57 14.29
CA ILE A 28 11.09 5.88 13.40
C ILE A 28 11.74 7.19 13.83
N ARG A 29 13.04 7.13 14.16
CA ARG A 29 13.84 8.31 14.50
C ARG A 29 14.37 9.01 13.23
N GLY A 30 14.30 10.34 13.21
CA GLY A 30 14.99 11.17 12.22
C GLY A 30 14.38 11.21 10.81
N LYS A 31 13.11 10.78 10.64
CA LYS A 31 12.42 10.78 9.33
C LYS A 31 11.07 11.51 9.36
N SER A 32 11.03 12.70 9.96
CA SER A 32 9.79 13.50 10.07
C SER A 32 9.19 13.85 8.71
N GLU A 33 10.03 14.19 7.73
CA GLU A 33 9.58 14.54 6.37
C GLU A 33 8.94 13.35 5.64
N SER A 34 9.53 12.15 5.75
CA SER A 34 8.93 10.94 5.16
C SER A 34 7.58 10.59 5.79
N ILE A 35 7.43 10.83 7.10
CA ILE A 35 6.15 10.65 7.79
C ILE A 35 5.12 11.65 7.26
N ASP A 36 5.50 12.92 7.08
CA ASP A 36 4.61 13.96 6.55
C ASP A 36 4.16 13.64 5.12
N MET A 37 5.09 13.27 4.24
CA MET A 37 4.77 12.87 2.87
C MET A 37 3.84 11.65 2.82
N MET A 38 4.08 10.66 3.69
CA MET A 38 3.19 9.49 3.79
C MET A 38 1.79 9.88 4.28
N MET A 39 1.68 10.80 5.24
CA MET A 39 0.39 11.29 5.71
C MET A 39 -0.34 12.09 4.62
N VAL A 40 0.37 12.93 3.86
CA VAL A 40 -0.19 13.66 2.72
C VAL A 40 -0.72 12.68 1.68
N ALA A 41 0.10 11.69 1.27
CA ALA A 41 -0.30 10.67 0.31
C ALA A 41 -1.52 9.88 0.79
N LEU A 42 -1.57 9.49 2.06
CA LEU A 42 -2.72 8.79 2.63
C LEU A 42 -4.00 9.64 2.56
N LEU A 43 -3.91 10.92 2.90
CA LEU A 43 -5.06 11.83 2.91
C LEU A 43 -5.52 12.22 1.49
N SER A 44 -4.65 12.08 0.50
CA SER A 44 -4.97 12.32 -0.91
C SER A 44 -5.38 11.07 -1.68
N ASN A 45 -5.58 9.92 -1.01
CA ASN A 45 -5.78 8.61 -1.64
C ASN A 45 -4.66 8.22 -2.63
N GLY A 46 -3.44 8.68 -2.39
CA GLY A 46 -2.25 8.30 -3.14
C GLY A 46 -1.56 7.07 -2.55
N SER A 47 -0.37 6.78 -3.09
CA SER A 47 0.55 5.76 -2.60
C SER A 47 1.94 6.34 -2.39
N VAL A 48 2.84 5.58 -1.75
CA VAL A 48 4.23 6.00 -1.56
C VAL A 48 5.16 4.97 -2.16
N LEU A 49 6.06 5.40 -3.04
CA LEU A 49 7.19 4.61 -3.53
C LEU A 49 8.48 5.06 -2.81
N MET A 50 9.18 4.13 -2.18
CA MET A 50 10.44 4.41 -1.49
C MET A 50 11.60 3.68 -2.15
N GLU A 51 12.49 4.42 -2.79
CA GLU A 51 13.76 3.89 -3.30
C GLU A 51 14.65 3.40 -2.13
N ASP A 52 15.30 2.25 -2.33
CA ASP A 52 15.75 1.48 -1.19
C ASP A 52 17.03 1.99 -0.52
N VAL A 53 16.88 2.25 0.77
CA VAL A 53 17.95 2.15 1.75
C VAL A 53 17.46 1.10 2.76
N PRO A 54 17.98 -0.14 2.68
CA PRO A 54 17.60 -1.22 3.58
C PRO A 54 17.74 -0.83 5.06
N GLY A 55 16.94 -1.45 5.93
CA GLY A 55 17.08 -1.27 7.39
C GLY A 55 16.55 0.06 7.94
N THR A 56 15.81 0.82 7.15
CA THR A 56 15.31 2.15 7.55
C THR A 56 13.94 2.17 8.25
N GLY A 57 13.45 1.00 8.66
CA GLY A 57 12.21 0.88 9.46
C GLY A 57 10.91 0.94 8.65
N LYS A 58 10.94 0.85 7.31
CA LYS A 58 9.74 0.94 6.44
C LYS A 58 8.62 -0.03 6.85
N THR A 59 8.97 -1.28 7.16
CA THR A 59 8.01 -2.27 7.68
C THR A 59 7.40 -1.85 9.02
N THR A 60 8.22 -1.25 9.90
CA THR A 60 7.74 -0.72 11.19
C THR A 60 6.80 0.45 10.98
N LEU A 61 7.08 1.33 10.00
CA LEU A 61 6.21 2.46 9.66
C LEU A 61 4.84 2.00 9.18
N ALA A 62 4.80 1.10 8.20
CA ALA A 62 3.54 0.61 7.63
C ALA A 62 2.69 -0.11 8.68
N LYS A 63 3.31 -0.94 9.53
CA LYS A 63 2.62 -1.59 10.66
C LYS A 63 2.13 -0.58 11.70
N ALA A 64 2.91 0.45 12.02
CA ALA A 64 2.50 1.49 12.95
C ALA A 64 1.34 2.33 12.40
N LEU A 65 1.32 2.58 11.09
CA LEU A 65 0.21 3.25 10.41
C LEU A 65 -1.07 2.41 10.51
N ALA A 66 -1.01 1.14 10.10
CA ALA A 66 -2.17 0.24 10.16
C ALA A 66 -2.72 0.11 11.59
N ARG A 67 -1.85 -0.04 12.60
CA ARG A 67 -2.24 -0.07 14.01
C ARG A 67 -2.83 1.24 14.51
N SER A 68 -2.32 2.38 14.04
CA SER A 68 -2.84 3.70 14.44
C SER A 68 -4.23 3.97 13.86
N LEU A 69 -4.56 3.33 12.73
CA LEU A 69 -5.86 3.43 12.07
C LEU A 69 -6.82 2.28 12.44
N ASP A 70 -6.33 1.25 13.13
CA ASP A 70 -7.07 0.02 13.46
C ASP A 70 -7.61 -0.71 12.21
N VAL A 71 -6.74 -0.91 11.22
CA VAL A 71 -7.10 -1.51 9.93
C VAL A 71 -6.20 -2.69 9.54
N PRO A 72 -6.71 -3.63 8.71
CA PRO A 72 -5.93 -4.71 8.12
C PRO A 72 -4.63 -4.25 7.44
N PHE A 73 -3.57 -5.02 7.68
CA PHE A 73 -2.25 -4.83 7.08
C PHE A 73 -1.76 -6.13 6.46
N ASN A 74 -1.32 -6.05 5.20
CA ASN A 74 -0.60 -7.14 4.55
C ASN A 74 0.77 -6.67 4.05
N ARG A 75 1.68 -7.62 3.91
CA ARG A 75 3.02 -7.42 3.34
C ARG A 75 3.24 -8.45 2.25
N VAL A 76 3.77 -8.00 1.12
CA VAL A 76 4.18 -8.85 0.01
C VAL A 76 5.61 -8.53 -0.35
N GLN A 77 6.42 -9.57 -0.53
CA GLN A 77 7.74 -9.48 -1.10
C GLN A 77 7.63 -9.78 -2.59
N PHE A 78 8.00 -8.83 -3.45
CA PHE A 78 8.01 -9.05 -4.88
C PHE A 78 9.26 -9.84 -5.26
N THR A 79 9.05 -10.95 -5.97
CA THR A 79 10.08 -11.85 -6.46
C THR A 79 9.87 -12.13 -7.95
N PRO A 80 10.90 -12.55 -8.70
CA PRO A 80 10.78 -12.76 -10.15
C PRO A 80 9.73 -13.81 -10.57
N ASP A 81 9.44 -14.75 -9.68
CA ASP A 81 8.49 -15.85 -9.85
C ASP A 81 7.06 -15.53 -9.40
N LEU A 82 6.84 -14.36 -8.76
CA LEU A 82 5.54 -13.97 -8.25
C LEU A 82 4.53 -13.75 -9.40
N LEU A 83 3.38 -14.39 -9.32
CA LEU A 83 2.32 -14.29 -10.33
C LEU A 83 1.29 -13.21 -9.98
N PRO A 84 0.55 -12.65 -10.95
CA PRO A 84 -0.57 -11.76 -10.68
C PRO A 84 -1.58 -12.33 -9.69
N THR A 85 -1.86 -13.63 -9.76
CA THR A 85 -2.79 -14.33 -8.86
C THR A 85 -2.30 -14.39 -7.41
N ASP A 86 -0.99 -14.33 -7.18
CA ASP A 86 -0.43 -14.27 -5.82
C ASP A 86 -0.65 -12.89 -5.17
N ILE A 87 -0.95 -11.87 -5.98
CA ILE A 87 -1.27 -10.50 -5.56
C ILE A 87 -2.79 -10.31 -5.47
N LEU A 88 -3.49 -10.61 -6.56
CA LEU A 88 -4.92 -10.35 -6.72
C LEU A 88 -5.80 -11.44 -6.08
N GLY A 89 -5.26 -12.63 -5.82
CA GLY A 89 -6.04 -13.79 -5.44
C GLY A 89 -6.49 -14.63 -6.64
N SER A 90 -7.19 -15.71 -6.36
CA SER A 90 -7.64 -16.67 -7.37
C SER A 90 -8.86 -17.47 -6.91
N SER A 91 -9.60 -18.01 -7.87
CA SER A 91 -10.66 -18.97 -7.62
C SER A 91 -10.08 -20.35 -7.30
N ILE A 92 -10.43 -20.90 -6.14
CA ILE A 92 -10.00 -22.22 -5.69
C ILE A 92 -11.17 -23.18 -5.77
N TYR A 93 -10.94 -24.33 -6.39
CA TYR A 93 -11.92 -25.42 -6.45
C TYR A 93 -12.07 -26.11 -5.10
N ASN A 94 -13.29 -26.19 -4.60
CA ASN A 94 -13.68 -26.95 -3.43
C ASN A 94 -14.24 -28.32 -3.88
N PRO A 95 -13.53 -29.44 -3.64
CA PRO A 95 -14.00 -30.76 -4.05
C PRO A 95 -15.17 -31.29 -3.22
N VAL A 96 -15.48 -30.67 -2.07
CA VAL A 96 -16.58 -31.13 -1.19
C VAL A 96 -17.94 -30.81 -1.79
N ASP A 97 -18.10 -29.62 -2.36
CA ASP A 97 -19.35 -29.16 -2.98
C ASP A 97 -19.26 -28.95 -4.50
N GLY A 98 -18.06 -29.11 -5.08
CA GLY A 98 -17.81 -28.97 -6.50
C GLY A 98 -17.83 -27.52 -6.99
N THR A 99 -17.70 -26.54 -6.09
CA THR A 99 -17.78 -25.11 -6.42
C THR A 99 -16.40 -24.45 -6.44
N PHE A 100 -16.31 -23.27 -7.07
CA PHE A 100 -15.15 -22.41 -7.00
C PHE A 100 -15.41 -21.28 -6.00
N HIS A 101 -14.48 -21.07 -5.08
CA HIS A 101 -14.52 -19.95 -4.15
C HIS A 101 -13.34 -19.02 -4.37
N PHE A 102 -13.62 -17.73 -4.40
CA PHE A 102 -12.56 -16.74 -4.47
C PHE A 102 -11.76 -16.73 -3.18
N ARG A 103 -10.46 -16.93 -3.30
CA ARG A 103 -9.48 -16.67 -2.24
C ARG A 103 -8.83 -15.34 -2.51
N GLU A 104 -9.14 -14.37 -1.65
CA GLU A 104 -8.55 -13.05 -1.67
C GLU A 104 -7.02 -13.11 -1.64
N GLY A 105 -6.40 -12.30 -2.50
CA GLY A 105 -4.98 -12.04 -2.46
C GLY A 105 -4.60 -11.04 -1.37
N PRO A 106 -3.30 -10.80 -1.14
CA PRO A 106 -2.82 -9.88 -0.12
C PRO A 106 -3.24 -8.41 -0.33
N ILE A 107 -3.70 -8.00 -1.53
CA ILE A 107 -4.17 -6.64 -1.76
C ILE A 107 -5.48 -6.30 -1.05
N PHE A 108 -6.24 -7.31 -0.59
CA PHE A 108 -7.50 -7.11 0.15
C PHE A 108 -7.21 -6.75 1.62
N CYS A 109 -6.59 -5.59 1.80
CA CYS A 109 -6.29 -4.97 3.10
C CYS A 109 -6.27 -3.45 2.93
N ASN A 110 -6.28 -2.70 4.03
CA ASN A 110 -6.24 -1.24 3.94
C ASN A 110 -4.82 -0.71 3.75
N ILE A 111 -3.82 -1.34 4.39
CA ILE A 111 -2.42 -0.94 4.28
C ILE A 111 -1.62 -2.11 3.69
N LEU A 112 -1.10 -1.94 2.48
CA LEU A 112 -0.24 -2.91 1.82
C LEU A 112 1.21 -2.42 1.80
N LEU A 113 2.13 -3.24 2.30
CA LEU A 113 3.56 -3.07 2.05
C LEU A 113 4.00 -3.96 0.88
N ALA A 114 4.35 -3.36 -0.25
CA ALA A 114 4.84 -4.05 -1.44
C ALA A 114 6.36 -3.87 -1.56
N ASP A 115 7.12 -4.82 -1.01
CA ASP A 115 8.58 -4.73 -0.99
C ASP A 115 9.21 -5.16 -2.32
N GLU A 116 10.17 -4.37 -2.80
CA GLU A 116 10.95 -4.61 -4.02
C GLU A 116 10.08 -4.82 -5.27
N ILE A 117 9.08 -3.96 -5.47
CA ILE A 117 8.08 -4.06 -6.55
C ILE A 117 8.71 -4.30 -7.93
N ASN A 118 9.88 -3.68 -8.16
CA ASN A 118 10.63 -3.80 -9.39
C ASN A 118 11.32 -5.16 -9.60
N ARG A 119 11.26 -6.12 -8.68
CA ARG A 119 11.77 -7.49 -8.88
C ARG A 119 10.78 -8.43 -9.54
N ALA A 120 9.48 -8.15 -9.47
CA ALA A 120 8.50 -8.97 -10.16
C ALA A 120 8.40 -8.61 -11.64
N SER A 121 7.85 -9.54 -12.44
CA SER A 121 7.61 -9.30 -13.86
C SER A 121 6.73 -8.07 -14.10
N PRO A 122 6.85 -7.37 -15.24
CA PRO A 122 5.97 -6.25 -15.58
C PRO A 122 4.49 -6.60 -15.50
N ARG A 123 4.11 -7.84 -15.85
CA ARG A 123 2.72 -8.31 -15.74
C ARG A 123 2.22 -8.33 -14.29
N THR A 124 3.06 -8.77 -13.35
CA THR A 124 2.71 -8.81 -11.91
C THR A 124 2.66 -7.40 -11.33
N GLN A 125 3.57 -6.51 -11.75
CA GLN A 125 3.52 -5.09 -11.39
C GLN A 125 2.23 -4.42 -11.89
N SER A 126 1.90 -4.60 -13.18
CA SER A 126 0.66 -4.07 -13.77
C SER A 126 -0.58 -4.53 -13.02
N ALA A 127 -0.63 -5.78 -12.55
CA ALA A 127 -1.77 -6.28 -11.80
C ALA A 127 -2.01 -5.50 -10.50
N LEU A 128 -0.96 -5.20 -9.74
CA LEU A 128 -1.07 -4.37 -8.54
C LEU A 128 -1.49 -2.93 -8.90
N LEU A 129 -0.88 -2.35 -9.93
CA LEU A 129 -1.11 -0.95 -10.32
C LEU A 129 -2.51 -0.73 -10.89
N GLU A 130 -3.04 -1.69 -11.65
CA GLU A 130 -4.44 -1.70 -12.09
C GLU A 130 -5.38 -1.73 -10.88
N ALA A 131 -5.09 -2.59 -9.91
CA ALA A 131 -5.92 -2.70 -8.71
C ALA A 131 -5.89 -1.42 -7.86
N MET A 132 -4.73 -0.74 -7.80
CA MET A 132 -4.58 0.57 -7.15
C MET A 132 -5.39 1.65 -7.88
N SER A 133 -5.29 1.72 -9.21
CA SER A 133 -5.96 2.72 -10.03
C SER A 133 -7.48 2.58 -9.99
N GLU A 134 -7.99 1.35 -10.04
CA GLU A 134 -9.43 1.06 -10.13
C GLU A 134 -10.07 0.81 -8.75
N ALA A 135 -9.28 0.78 -7.67
CA ALA A 135 -9.71 0.40 -6.31
C ALA A 135 -10.50 -0.92 -6.26
N GLN A 136 -10.19 -1.85 -7.16
CA GLN A 136 -10.85 -3.16 -7.31
C GLN A 136 -9.92 -4.14 -8.00
N ALA A 137 -10.19 -5.43 -7.87
CA ALA A 137 -9.60 -6.47 -8.70
C ALA A 137 -10.68 -7.24 -9.44
N THR A 138 -10.45 -7.51 -10.74
CA THR A 138 -11.34 -8.35 -11.53
C THR A 138 -10.74 -9.74 -11.69
N ILE A 139 -11.45 -10.76 -11.21
CA ILE A 139 -11.03 -12.16 -11.23
C ILE A 139 -12.12 -12.96 -11.93
N GLU A 140 -11.76 -13.58 -13.05
CA GLU A 140 -12.68 -14.39 -13.87
C GLU A 140 -13.99 -13.65 -14.25
N GLY A 141 -13.88 -12.35 -14.53
CA GLY A 141 -15.01 -11.50 -14.90
C GLY A 141 -15.85 -10.98 -13.73
N VAL A 142 -15.52 -11.36 -12.48
CA VAL A 142 -16.16 -10.86 -11.27
C VAL A 142 -15.31 -9.74 -10.66
N ARG A 143 -15.93 -8.63 -10.32
CA ARG A 143 -15.28 -7.48 -9.67
C ARG A 143 -15.33 -7.62 -8.16
N TYR A 144 -14.18 -7.43 -7.52
CA TYR A 144 -14.02 -7.43 -6.06
C TYR A 144 -13.44 -6.08 -5.63
N LEU A 145 -14.18 -5.34 -4.81
CA LEU A 145 -13.76 -4.02 -4.35
C LEU A 145 -12.67 -4.13 -3.29
N LEU A 146 -11.67 -3.24 -3.36
CA LEU A 146 -10.69 -3.08 -2.29
C LEU A 146 -11.27 -2.25 -1.14
N PRO A 147 -10.84 -2.50 0.11
CA PRO A 147 -11.33 -1.73 1.24
C PRO A 147 -10.88 -0.27 1.16
N SER A 148 -11.68 0.66 1.67
CA SER A 148 -11.34 2.08 1.74
C SER A 148 -10.91 2.48 3.17
N PRO A 149 -9.77 3.15 3.35
CA PRO A 149 -8.76 3.47 2.32
C PRO A 149 -7.95 2.23 1.91
N PHE A 150 -7.48 2.19 0.66
CA PHE A 150 -6.47 1.25 0.17
C PHE A 150 -5.17 2.03 -0.07
N PHE A 151 -4.19 1.86 0.80
CA PHE A 151 -2.93 2.60 0.79
C PHE A 151 -1.75 1.65 0.59
N VAL A 152 -0.99 1.89 -0.48
CA VAL A 152 0.19 1.09 -0.82
C VAL A 152 1.47 1.84 -0.46
N LEU A 153 2.31 1.18 0.33
CA LEU A 153 3.69 1.57 0.57
C LEU A 153 4.58 0.62 -0.22
N ALA A 154 5.11 1.06 -1.36
CA ALA A 154 5.97 0.27 -2.21
C ALA A 154 7.45 0.60 -1.96
N THR A 155 8.32 -0.38 -2.15
CA THR A 155 9.78 -0.16 -2.18
C THR A 155 10.35 -0.67 -3.49
N GLN A 156 11.40 -0.03 -3.98
CA GLN A 156 12.12 -0.49 -5.18
C GLN A 156 13.63 -0.43 -4.97
N ASN A 157 14.33 -1.42 -5.51
CA ASN A 157 15.79 -1.40 -5.56
C ASN A 157 16.28 -0.44 -6.66
N PRO A 158 17.50 0.12 -6.55
CA PRO A 158 18.10 0.91 -7.62
C PRO A 158 18.17 0.10 -8.93
N VAL A 159 17.96 0.77 -10.07
CA VAL A 159 17.80 0.16 -11.41
C VAL A 159 19.04 -0.62 -11.88
N ASP A 160 20.21 -0.35 -11.30
CA ASP A 160 21.48 -1.01 -11.65
C ASP A 160 21.61 -2.45 -11.12
N PHE A 161 20.62 -2.96 -10.38
CA PHE A 161 20.62 -4.33 -9.88
C PHE A 161 20.15 -5.34 -10.94
N HIS A 162 20.91 -6.43 -11.13
CA HIS A 162 20.49 -7.53 -12.00
C HIS A 162 19.16 -8.13 -11.57
N GLY A 163 18.23 -8.29 -12.51
CA GLY A 163 16.93 -8.93 -12.27
C GLY A 163 15.82 -7.98 -11.79
N THR A 164 15.99 -6.66 -11.97
CA THR A 164 14.91 -5.69 -11.78
C THR A 164 14.31 -5.24 -13.11
N TYR A 165 13.00 -5.03 -13.13
CA TYR A 165 12.24 -4.39 -14.19
C TYR A 165 11.79 -3.01 -13.71
N PRO A 166 12.22 -1.92 -14.37
CA PRO A 166 11.81 -0.58 -13.97
C PRO A 166 10.28 -0.44 -14.06
N LEU A 167 9.70 0.33 -13.13
CA LEU A 167 8.30 0.71 -13.24
C LEU A 167 8.11 1.56 -14.52
N PRO A 168 7.06 1.33 -15.32
CA PRO A 168 6.74 2.18 -16.45
C PRO A 168 6.58 3.64 -16.03
N GLU A 169 7.14 4.59 -16.80
CA GLU A 169 7.07 6.03 -16.48
C GLU A 169 5.63 6.53 -16.25
N ALA A 170 4.67 6.00 -17.02
CA ALA A 170 3.25 6.33 -16.92
C ALA A 170 2.58 5.89 -15.60
N GLN A 171 3.30 5.19 -14.72
CA GLN A 171 2.80 4.63 -13.46
C GLN A 171 3.57 5.15 -12.23
N LEU A 172 4.46 6.13 -12.43
CA LEU A 172 5.19 6.82 -11.35
C LEU A 172 4.48 8.11 -10.88
N ASP A 173 3.46 8.57 -11.62
CA ASP A 173 2.60 9.73 -11.31
C ASP A 173 1.53 9.39 -10.26
#